data_AF-A0A7V0ZLU3-F1
#
_entry.id   AF-A0A7V0ZLU3-F1
#
_cell.length_a   1.000
_cell.length_b   1.000
_cell.length_c   1.000
_cell.angle_alpha   90.00
_cell.angle_beta   90.00
_cell.angle_gamma   90.00
#
_symmetry.space_group_name_H-M   'P 1'
#
loop_
_entity.id
_entity.type
_entity.pdbx_description
1 polymer ?
#
loop_
_entity_poly.entity_id
_entity_poly.type
_entity_poly.pdbx_seq_one_letter_code
_entity_poly.pdbx_strand_id
1 'polypeptide(L)'
;DERYAQSYAWQRSGRGYGPLRVRQEMRERGLSDSEIASAFDNVELDWFALATEAFHKKFGDPAPVDLKEKARRIRFMQYRGFSAEHYQHLVDD
;
A
#
# COMPACT_ATOMS: atom_id res chain seq x y z
N ASP A 1 -7.56 -13.38 -16.38
CA ASP A 1 -6.87 -12.21 -16.97
C ASP A 1 -5.64 -11.83 -16.14
N GLU A 2 -4.62 -12.69 -16.16
CA GLU A 2 -3.46 -12.61 -15.25
C GLU A 2 -2.53 -11.43 -15.56
N ARG A 3 -2.22 -11.20 -16.84
CA ARG A 3 -1.41 -10.05 -17.29
C ARG A 3 -2.06 -8.72 -16.91
N TYR A 4 -3.38 -8.64 -16.98
CA TYR A 4 -4.12 -7.47 -16.53
C TYR A 4 -3.99 -7.26 -15.02
N ALA A 5 -4.19 -8.31 -14.22
CA ALA A 5 -4.05 -8.23 -12.77
C ALA A 5 -2.63 -7.82 -12.34
N GLN A 6 -1.58 -8.40 -12.93
CA GLN A 6 -0.19 -8.00 -12.67
C GLN A 6 0.07 -6.54 -13.05
N SER A 7 -0.33 -6.13 -14.26
CA SER A 7 -0.18 -4.74 -14.72
C SER A 7 -0.92 -3.76 -13.81
N TYR A 8 -2.09 -4.18 -13.31
CA TYR A 8 -2.87 -3.38 -12.39
C TYR A 8 -2.18 -3.25 -11.03
N ALA A 9 -1.64 -4.34 -10.47
CA ALA A 9 -0.84 -4.29 -9.24
C ALA A 9 0.31 -3.29 -9.38
N TRP A 10 1.15 -3.44 -10.42
CA TRP A 10 2.25 -2.52 -10.71
C TRP A 10 1.79 -1.06 -10.81
N GLN A 11 0.74 -0.80 -11.60
CA GLN A 11 0.23 0.56 -11.79
C GLN A 11 -0.23 1.18 -10.47
N ARG A 12 -0.93 0.44 -9.62
CA ARG A 12 -1.49 0.97 -8.37
C ARG A 12 -0.42 1.12 -7.30
N SER A 13 0.50 0.18 -7.19
CA SER A 13 1.67 0.25 -6.31
C SER A 13 2.54 1.45 -6.65
N GLY A 14 2.82 1.72 -7.92
CA GLY A 14 3.56 2.92 -8.37
C GLY A 14 2.86 4.25 -8.04
N ARG A 15 1.56 4.24 -7.72
CA ARG A 15 0.81 5.41 -7.24
C ARG A 15 0.79 5.53 -5.72
N GLY A 16 1.47 4.63 -5.00
CA GLY A 16 1.50 4.57 -3.54
C GLY A 16 0.21 4.04 -2.94
N TYR A 17 -0.40 3.02 -3.56
CA TYR A 17 -1.47 2.23 -2.95
C TYR A 17 -0.90 0.90 -2.45
N GLY A 18 -1.26 0.54 -1.22
CA GLY A 18 -0.85 -0.68 -0.56
C GLY A 18 -1.70 -1.89 -0.94
N PRO A 19 -1.27 -3.09 -0.49
CA PRO A 19 -1.77 -4.36 -0.99
C PRO A 19 -3.27 -4.55 -0.75
N LEU A 20 -3.81 -4.06 0.37
CA LEU A 20 -5.23 -4.22 0.71
C LEU A 20 -6.13 -3.46 -0.27
N ARG A 21 -5.74 -2.23 -0.61
CA ARG A 21 -6.51 -1.38 -1.54
C ARG A 21 -6.44 -1.93 -2.95
N VAL A 22 -5.26 -2.37 -3.39
CA VAL A 22 -5.07 -2.96 -4.71
C VAL A 22 -5.92 -4.23 -4.88
N ARG A 23 -5.91 -5.13 -3.88
CA ARG A 23 -6.75 -6.35 -3.89
C ARG A 23 -8.24 -6.00 -3.93
N GLN A 24 -8.68 -5.02 -3.15
CA GLN A 24 -10.08 -4.57 -3.16
C GLN A 24 -10.49 -4.05 -4.54
N GLU A 25 -9.70 -3.16 -5.13
CA GLU A 25 -10.00 -2.57 -6.45
C GLU A 25 -9.99 -3.63 -7.57
N MET A 26 -9.15 -4.66 -7.46
CA MET A 26 -9.18 -5.81 -8.37
C MET A 26 -10.48 -6.62 -8.26
N ARG A 27 -10.97 -6.88 -7.04
CA ARG A 27 -12.26 -7.55 -6.85
C ARG A 27 -13.42 -6.74 -7.42
N GLU A 28 -13.42 -5.43 -7.21
CA GLU A 28 -14.44 -4.51 -7.77
C GLU A 28 -14.43 -4.53 -9.32
N ARG A 29 -13.30 -4.89 -9.93
CA ARG A 29 -13.14 -5.05 -11.39
C ARG A 29 -13.50 -6.45 -11.89
N GLY A 30 -13.96 -7.34 -11.01
CA GLY A 30 -14.42 -8.69 -11.36
C GLY A 30 -13.33 -9.76 -11.39
N LEU A 31 -12.11 -9.47 -10.90
CA LEU A 31 -11.08 -10.50 -10.76
C LEU A 31 -11.40 -11.45 -9.60
N SER A 32 -11.20 -12.74 -9.82
CA SER A 32 -11.34 -13.77 -8.79
C SER A 32 -10.20 -13.72 -7.77
N ASP A 33 -10.42 -14.23 -6.56
CA ASP A 33 -9.38 -14.30 -5.53
C ASP A 33 -8.15 -15.11 -5.99
N SER A 34 -8.33 -16.12 -6.84
CA SER A 34 -7.23 -16.90 -7.43
C SER A 34 -6.39 -16.09 -8.42
N GLU A 35 -7.02 -15.25 -9.26
CA GLU A 35 -6.29 -14.36 -10.18
C GLU A 35 -5.55 -13.27 -9.42
N ILE A 36 -6.14 -12.76 -8.34
CA ILE A 36 -5.51 -11.77 -7.47
C ILE A 36 -4.32 -12.38 -6.72
N ALA A 37 -4.47 -13.59 -6.18
CA ALA A 37 -3.37 -14.31 -5.53
C ALA A 37 -2.20 -14.52 -6.51
N SER A 38 -2.48 -15.08 -7.70
CA SER A 38 -1.45 -15.27 -8.74
C SER A 38 -0.77 -13.96 -9.11
N ALA A 39 -1.51 -12.87 -9.25
CA ALA A 39 -0.93 -11.58 -9.59
C ALA A 39 0.02 -11.05 -8.51
N PHE A 40 -0.27 -11.29 -7.22
CA PHE A 40 0.61 -10.86 -6.13
C PHE A 40 1.81 -11.79 -5.95
N ASP A 41 1.66 -13.10 -6.22
CA ASP A 41 2.75 -14.07 -6.12
C ASP A 41 3.79 -13.89 -7.23
N ASN A 42 3.34 -13.46 -8.42
CA ASN A 42 4.21 -13.22 -9.58
C ASN A 42 4.82 -11.80 -9.63
N VAL A 43 4.41 -10.91 -8.73
CA VAL A 43 4.83 -9.52 -8.73
C VAL A 43 5.60 -9.26 -7.44
N GLU A 44 6.93 -9.31 -7.54
CA GLU A 44 7.84 -9.02 -6.44
C GLU A 44 7.81 -7.53 -6.09
N LEU A 45 6.82 -7.12 -5.30
CA LEU A 45 6.72 -5.78 -4.76
C LEU A 45 7.18 -5.76 -3.32
N ASP A 46 8.16 -4.89 -3.05
CA ASP A 46 8.51 -4.53 -1.69
C ASP A 46 7.48 -3.52 -1.15
N TRP A 47 6.48 -4.03 -0.46
CA TRP A 47 5.43 -3.23 0.15
C TRP A 47 5.93 -2.31 1.27
N PHE A 48 7.04 -2.66 1.94
CA PHE A 48 7.67 -1.82 2.96
C PHE A 48 8.35 -0.62 2.30
N ALA A 49 9.12 -0.84 1.23
CA ALA A 49 9.73 0.24 0.46
C ALA A 49 8.67 1.17 -0.15
N LEU A 50 7.60 0.62 -0.72
CA LEU A 50 6.49 1.40 -1.29
C LEU A 50 5.73 2.20 -0.22
N ALA A 51 5.51 1.63 0.97
CA ALA A 51 4.91 2.34 2.10
C ALA A 51 5.78 3.52 2.54
N THR A 52 7.09 3.29 2.67
CA THR A 52 8.08 4.31 3.02
C THR A 52 8.11 5.44 1.99
N GLU A 53 8.14 5.11 0.70
CA GLU A 53 8.11 6.11 -0.37
C GLU A 53 6.80 6.93 -0.34
N ALA A 54 5.64 6.26 -0.18
CA ALA A 54 4.35 6.94 -0.10
C ALA A 54 4.25 7.86 1.12
N PHE A 55 4.84 7.45 2.25
CA PHE A 55 4.92 8.26 3.46
C PHE A 55 5.82 9.47 3.25
N HIS A 56 7.06 9.28 2.78
CA HIS A 56 8.03 10.36 2.56
C HIS A 56 7.50 11.41 1.57
N LYS A 57 6.85 10.97 0.49
CA LYS A 57 6.22 11.88 -0.50
C LYS A 57 5.20 12.83 0.12
N LYS A 58 4.56 12.46 1.24
CA LYS A 58 3.51 13.26 1.87
C LYS A 58 3.96 14.00 3.13
N PHE A 59 4.80 13.36 3.95
CA PHE A 59 5.14 13.85 5.28
C PHE A 59 6.62 14.20 5.45
N GLY A 60 7.47 13.85 4.48
CA GLY A 60 8.92 13.91 4.63
C GLY A 60 9.44 12.79 5.53
N ASP A 61 10.63 13.00 6.10
CA ASP A 61 11.27 12.03 6.97
C ASP A 61 10.47 11.79 8.27
N PRO A 62 10.45 10.55 8.79
CA PRO A 62 9.88 10.25 10.10
C PRO A 62 10.54 11.11 11.18
N ALA A 63 9.70 11.73 11.99
CA ALA A 63 10.12 12.56 13.11
C ALA A 63 9.05 12.51 14.21
N PRO A 64 9.44 12.70 15.49
CA PRO A 64 8.51 12.80 16.60
C PRO A 64 7.47 13.90 16.38
N VAL A 65 6.22 13.55 16.61
CA VAL A 65 5.07 14.45 16.40
C VAL A 65 4.02 14.26 17.48
N ASP A 66 3.11 15.22 17.59
CA ASP A 66 1.98 15.08 18.50
C ASP A 66 1.04 13.92 18.10
N LEU A 67 0.19 13.51 19.04
CA LEU A 67 -0.77 12.43 18.83
C LEU A 67 -1.74 12.69 17.67
N LYS A 68 -2.05 13.96 17.40
CA LYS A 68 -2.98 14.37 16.34
C LYS A 68 -2.37 14.11 14.97
N GLU A 69 -1.09 14.46 14.80
CA GLU A 69 -0.31 14.26 13.60
C GLU A 69 0.03 12.79 13.39
N LYS A 70 0.41 12.05 14.45
CA LYS A 70 0.56 10.59 14.40
C LYS A 70 -0.70 9.91 13.87
N ALA A 71 -1.87 10.27 14.41
CA ALA A 71 -3.15 9.74 13.93
C ALA A 71 -3.45 10.14 12.47
N ARG A 72 -3.02 11.33 12.02
CA ARG A 72 -3.14 11.76 10.62
C ARG A 72 -2.28 10.91 9.69
N ARG A 73 -1.04 10.60 10.08
CA ARG A 73 -0.11 9.74 9.34
C ARG A 73 -0.64 8.31 9.23
N ILE A 74 -1.10 7.72 10.34
CA ILE A 74 -1.70 6.38 10.36
C ILE A 74 -2.92 6.31 9.44
N ARG A 75 -3.87 7.25 9.55
CA ARG A 75 -5.07 7.28 8.69
C ARG A 75 -4.72 7.39 7.21
N PHE A 76 -3.67 8.13 6.86
CA PHE A 76 -3.22 8.20 5.48
C PHE A 76 -2.74 6.84 4.98
N MET A 77 -1.92 6.13 5.74
CA MET A 77 -1.39 4.82 5.33
C MET A 77 -2.50 3.76 5.21
N GLN A 78 -3.44 3.76 6.14
CA GLN A 78 -4.63 2.91 6.08
C GLN A 78 -5.50 3.24 4.86
N TYR A 79 -5.72 4.53 4.58
CA TYR A 79 -6.46 4.97 3.39
C TYR A 79 -5.77 4.55 2.08
N ARG A 80 -4.44 4.55 2.06
CA ARG A 80 -3.67 4.02 0.94
C ARG A 80 -3.72 2.49 0.84
N GLY A 81 -4.19 1.78 1.87
CA GLY A 81 -4.34 0.32 1.87
C GLY A 81 -3.10 -0.43 2.34
N PHE A 82 -2.20 0.23 3.05
CA PHE A 82 -1.11 -0.44 3.75
C PHE A 82 -1.62 -1.02 5.08
N SER A 83 -1.24 -2.26 5.39
CA SER A 83 -1.40 -2.82 6.75
C SER A 83 -0.37 -2.19 7.70
N ALA A 84 -0.66 -2.25 9.01
CA ALA A 84 0.17 -1.64 10.05
C ALA A 84 1.64 -2.09 9.97
N GLU A 85 1.91 -3.36 9.68
CA GLU A 85 3.27 -3.90 9.53
C GLU A 85 4.14 -3.07 8.57
N HIS A 86 3.56 -2.56 7.47
CA HIS A 86 4.31 -1.83 6.45
C HIS A 86 4.73 -0.42 6.87
N TYR A 87 4.05 0.21 7.83
CA TYR A 87 4.25 1.64 8.13
C TYR A 87 4.40 1.98 9.61
N GLN A 88 4.18 1.02 10.51
CA GLN A 88 4.19 1.29 11.94
C GLN A 88 5.54 1.89 12.40
N HIS A 89 6.65 1.38 11.85
CA HIS A 89 8.00 1.90 12.10
C HIS A 89 8.24 3.35 11.61
N LEU A 90 7.34 3.92 10.80
CA LEU A 90 7.43 5.31 10.29
C LEU A 90 6.66 6.30 11.18
N VAL A 91 5.82 5.78 12.07
CA VAL A 91 4.94 6.58 12.96
C VAL A 91 5.20 6.33 14.44
N ASP A 92 5.99 5.30 14.76
CA ASP A 92 6.51 5.02 16.08
C ASP A 92 7.85 5.74 16.23
N ASP A 93 8.01 6.41 17.39
CA ASP A 93 9.20 7.18 17.76
C ASP A 93 10.27 6.26 18.37
#